data_AF-A0A6I3M9P0-F1
#
_entry.id   AF-A0A6I3M9P0-F1
#
_cell.length_a   1.000
_cell.length_b   1.000
_cell.length_c   1.000
_cell.angle_alpha   90.00
_cell.angle_beta   90.00
_cell.angle_gamma   90.00
#
_symmetry.space_group_name_H-M   'P 1'
#
loop_
_entity.id
_entity.type
_entity.pdbx_description
1 polymer ?
#
loop_
_entity_poly.entity_id
_entity_poly.type
_entity_poly.pdbx_seq_one_letter_code
_entity_poly.pdbx_strand_id
1 'polypeptide(L)'
;MTLPVPGVPAESDEPGGHSYAALLAPASAAPRDAVLAALRELGFTGWLAPRADDWIVAIAVPGDGAIASGRRGVLDAAAALAAVLPATAFAFRVRWDRQLVIAAWIAGEELGRYSSDPSQEPGADEEVLDDPFGVEHAAAFAAAAGRPDSATELEEVLAEPLDSDSVFESERLARVLDLLGMPRWIVASAALPKDVPTGPDAREFVRLGAGSTGASGVVRGWMTGRVRRRTPPPPALADPPRADDPGIDPWLL
;
A
#
# COMPACT_ATOMS: atom_id res chain seq x y z
N MET A 1 25.47 27.25 21.83
CA MET A 1 24.02 27.42 21.58
C MET A 1 23.79 27.41 20.08
N THR A 2 23.47 26.25 19.54
CA THR A 2 23.19 26.04 18.12
C THR A 2 21.70 26.29 17.89
N LEU A 3 21.38 27.28 17.04
CA LEU A 3 20.01 27.62 16.67
C LEU A 3 19.42 26.52 15.77
N PRO A 4 18.11 26.21 15.89
CA PRO A 4 17.46 25.20 15.09
C PRO A 4 17.30 25.65 13.63
N VAL A 5 17.53 24.73 12.70
CA VAL A 5 17.31 24.93 11.26
C VAL A 5 15.81 24.84 10.97
N PRO A 6 15.17 25.86 10.37
CA PRO A 6 13.76 25.79 10.01
C PRO A 6 13.53 24.75 8.91
N GLY A 7 12.72 23.72 9.18
CA GLY A 7 12.28 22.75 8.16
C GLY A 7 12.58 21.27 8.46
N VAL A 8 13.24 20.96 9.58
CA VAL A 8 13.29 19.60 10.12
C VAL A 8 12.15 19.46 11.13
N PRO A 9 11.19 18.53 10.94
CA PRO A 9 10.19 18.24 11.97
C PRO A 9 10.89 17.87 13.27
N ALA A 10 10.35 18.31 14.40
CA ALA A 10 10.63 17.63 15.66
C ALA A 10 10.14 16.19 15.50
N GLU A 11 11.01 15.22 15.73
CA GLU A 11 10.62 13.83 15.95
C GLU A 11 9.57 13.84 17.07
N SER A 12 8.38 13.31 16.78
CA SER A 12 7.48 12.88 17.83
C SER A 12 8.18 11.75 18.60
N ASP A 13 8.33 11.91 19.91
CA ASP A 13 9.07 11.03 20.83
C ASP A 13 8.45 9.61 21.04
N GLU A 14 7.58 9.15 20.16
CA GLU A 14 7.17 7.74 20.09
C GLU A 14 7.90 7.09 18.90
N PRO A 15 8.56 5.93 19.06
CA PRO A 15 9.22 5.23 17.97
C PRO A 15 8.15 4.60 17.06
N GLY A 16 7.43 5.44 16.31
CA GLY A 16 6.47 5.02 15.30
C GLY A 16 7.22 4.37 14.15
N GLY A 17 6.86 3.13 13.83
CA GLY A 17 7.44 2.41 12.70
C GLY A 17 7.17 3.10 11.36
N HIS A 18 7.72 2.57 10.27
CA HIS A 18 7.61 3.20 8.97
C HIS A 18 6.23 2.99 8.34
N SER A 19 5.64 4.05 7.76
CA SER A 19 4.49 3.95 6.86
C SER A 19 4.94 3.93 5.41
N TYR A 20 4.52 2.94 4.64
CA TYR A 20 4.79 2.84 3.20
C TYR A 20 3.64 2.14 2.49
N ALA A 21 3.47 2.45 1.21
CA ALA A 21 2.46 1.81 0.39
C ALA A 21 2.94 1.58 -1.03
N ALA A 22 2.44 0.51 -1.63
CA ALA A 22 2.82 0.07 -2.95
C ALA A 22 1.59 -0.34 -3.77
N LEU A 23 1.65 -0.04 -5.06
CA LEU A 23 0.77 -0.56 -6.09
C LEU A 23 1.55 -1.55 -6.93
N LEU A 24 0.96 -2.70 -7.23
CA LEU A 24 1.55 -3.70 -8.10
C LEU A 24 0.57 -4.08 -9.21
N ALA A 25 1.09 -4.20 -10.43
CA ALA A 25 0.37 -4.76 -11.57
C ALA A 25 1.30 -5.71 -12.34
N PRO A 26 0.78 -6.83 -12.88
CA PRO A 26 1.57 -7.74 -13.66
C PRO A 26 1.96 -7.11 -15.00
N ALA A 27 3.25 -7.14 -15.32
CA ALA A 27 3.86 -6.64 -16.54
C ALA A 27 3.38 -7.40 -17.78
N SER A 28 2.98 -8.67 -17.61
CA SER A 28 2.34 -9.49 -18.64
C SER A 28 0.95 -8.96 -19.04
N ALA A 29 0.22 -8.32 -18.13
CA ALA A 29 -1.12 -7.79 -18.39
C ALA A 29 -1.11 -6.31 -18.78
N ALA A 30 -0.19 -5.52 -18.23
CA ALA A 30 -0.05 -4.10 -18.55
C ALA A 30 1.42 -3.71 -18.74
N PRO A 31 1.81 -3.12 -19.88
CA PRO A 31 3.18 -2.65 -20.05
C PRO A 31 3.47 -1.46 -19.12
N ARG A 32 4.74 -1.32 -18.70
CA ARG A 32 5.19 -0.27 -17.77
C ARG A 32 4.80 1.14 -18.22
N ASP A 33 4.86 1.41 -19.53
CA ASP A 33 4.51 2.72 -20.07
C ASP A 33 3.01 3.03 -19.95
N ALA A 34 2.15 2.02 -20.05
CA ALA A 34 0.71 2.18 -19.81
C ALA A 34 0.42 2.44 -18.32
N VAL A 35 1.10 1.72 -17.42
CA VAL A 35 1.02 1.99 -15.97
C VAL A 35 1.50 3.40 -15.66
N LEU A 36 2.63 3.83 -16.24
CA LEU A 36 3.14 5.19 -16.08
C LEU A 36 2.11 6.23 -16.58
N ALA A 37 1.50 6.02 -17.75
CA ALA A 37 0.48 6.91 -18.28
C ALA A 37 -0.72 7.03 -17.33
N ALA A 38 -1.25 5.90 -16.85
CA ALA A 38 -2.36 5.88 -15.90
C ALA A 38 -2.01 6.61 -14.58
N LEU A 39 -0.81 6.37 -14.01
CA LEU A 39 -0.35 7.07 -12.81
C LEU A 39 -0.22 8.59 -13.02
N ARG A 40 0.19 9.03 -14.22
CA ARG A 40 0.25 10.45 -14.57
C ARG A 40 -1.14 11.07 -14.60
N GLU A 41 -2.11 10.41 -15.22
CA GLU A 41 -3.51 10.87 -15.28
C GLU A 41 -4.17 10.91 -13.89
N LEU A 42 -3.86 9.94 -13.03
CA LEU A 42 -4.32 9.94 -11.64
C LEU A 42 -3.70 11.06 -10.78
N GLY A 43 -2.66 11.75 -11.26
CA GLY A 43 -1.92 12.72 -10.46
C GLY A 43 -1.17 12.05 -9.30
N PHE A 44 -0.62 10.86 -9.53
CA PHE A 44 0.11 10.08 -8.55
C PHE A 44 1.38 10.80 -8.06
N THR A 45 1.70 10.65 -6.78
CA THR A 45 2.96 11.11 -6.18
C THR A 45 3.65 9.92 -5.56
N GLY A 46 4.85 9.62 -6.03
CA GLY A 46 5.56 8.39 -5.67
C GLY A 46 6.70 8.08 -6.64
N TRP A 47 7.10 6.82 -6.68
CA TRP A 47 8.19 6.32 -7.50
C TRP A 47 7.69 5.12 -8.28
N LEU A 48 7.93 5.10 -9.59
CA LEU A 48 7.69 3.92 -10.42
C LEU A 48 9.01 3.18 -10.62
N ALA A 49 9.10 1.96 -10.10
CA ALA A 49 10.28 1.11 -10.22
C ALA A 49 10.52 0.67 -11.68
N PRO A 50 11.74 0.19 -12.02
CA PRO A 50 11.89 -0.67 -13.19
C PRO A 50 11.05 -1.94 -13.03
N ARG A 51 10.86 -2.68 -14.14
CA ARG A 51 10.20 -3.98 -14.10
C ARG A 51 11.02 -4.94 -13.22
N ALA A 52 10.37 -5.64 -12.30
CA ALA A 52 10.96 -6.67 -11.46
C ALA A 52 10.21 -7.98 -11.70
N ASP A 53 10.86 -8.93 -12.37
CA ASP A 53 10.22 -10.16 -12.88
C ASP A 53 8.96 -9.85 -13.70
N ASP A 54 7.79 -10.34 -13.28
CA ASP A 54 6.52 -9.99 -13.91
C ASP A 54 5.79 -8.83 -13.23
N TRP A 55 6.42 -8.06 -12.36
CA TRP A 55 5.76 -7.00 -11.60
C TRP A 55 6.23 -5.60 -11.99
N ILE A 56 5.26 -4.70 -12.12
CA ILE A 56 5.46 -3.25 -12.15
C ILE A 56 5.04 -2.71 -10.79
N VAL A 57 5.99 -2.09 -10.09
CA VAL A 57 5.79 -1.60 -8.72
C VAL A 57 5.80 -0.07 -8.70
N ALA A 58 4.77 0.54 -8.12
CA ALA A 58 4.74 1.97 -7.81
C ALA A 58 4.67 2.20 -6.30
N ILE A 59 5.71 2.81 -5.73
CA ILE A 59 5.79 3.16 -4.31
C ILE A 59 5.18 4.54 -4.10
N ALA A 60 4.20 4.63 -3.20
CA ALA A 60 3.47 5.84 -2.91
C ALA A 60 4.19 6.74 -1.89
N VAL A 61 4.08 8.07 -2.05
CA VAL A 61 4.65 9.04 -1.10
C VAL A 61 3.64 10.18 -0.83
N PRO A 62 3.20 10.40 0.43
CA PRO A 62 3.48 9.58 1.64
C PRO A 62 2.84 8.18 1.55
N GLY A 63 3.30 7.24 2.38
CA GLY A 63 2.85 5.85 2.34
C GLY A 63 1.44 5.61 2.87
N ASP A 64 1.05 6.32 3.92
CA ASP A 64 -0.26 6.15 4.57
C ASP A 64 -1.30 7.17 4.09
N GLY A 65 -0.90 8.28 3.46
CA GLY A 65 -1.78 9.39 3.11
C GLY A 65 -2.37 9.37 1.69
N ALA A 66 -2.97 10.51 1.31
CA ALA A 66 -3.42 10.73 -0.06
C ALA A 66 -2.24 10.81 -1.03
N ILE A 67 -2.28 10.05 -2.11
CA ILE A 67 -1.18 9.87 -3.07
C ILE A 67 -1.56 10.23 -4.50
N ALA A 68 -2.85 10.43 -4.78
CA ALA A 68 -3.37 10.82 -6.08
C ALA A 68 -4.36 12.01 -5.98
N SER A 69 -4.84 12.48 -7.12
CA SER A 69 -5.86 13.53 -7.20
C SER A 69 -7.15 13.09 -6.50
N GLY A 70 -7.93 14.06 -6.02
CA GLY A 70 -9.21 13.76 -5.35
C GLY A 70 -9.08 13.11 -3.96
N ARG A 71 -7.96 13.31 -3.27
CA ARG A 71 -7.66 12.73 -1.93
C ARG A 71 -7.59 11.19 -1.91
N ARG A 72 -7.36 10.58 -3.07
CA ARG A 72 -7.23 9.13 -3.23
C ARG A 72 -5.98 8.59 -2.53
N GLY A 73 -6.17 7.53 -1.75
CA GLY A 73 -5.11 6.73 -1.14
C GLY A 73 -4.60 5.65 -2.09
N VAL A 74 -3.82 4.72 -1.56
CA VAL A 74 -3.26 3.62 -2.37
C VAL A 74 -4.33 2.64 -2.84
N LEU A 75 -5.32 2.29 -2.00
CA LEU A 75 -6.42 1.40 -2.42
C LEU A 75 -7.24 2.02 -3.56
N ASP A 76 -7.65 3.29 -3.41
CA ASP A 76 -8.38 4.00 -4.48
C ASP A 76 -7.58 4.10 -5.78
N ALA A 77 -6.26 4.25 -5.68
CA ALA A 77 -5.38 4.33 -6.83
C ALA A 77 -5.24 2.97 -7.54
N ALA A 78 -5.19 1.86 -6.79
CA ALA A 78 -5.19 0.51 -7.36
C ALA A 78 -6.53 0.19 -8.04
N ALA A 79 -7.66 0.49 -7.40
CA ALA A 79 -8.98 0.33 -7.99
C ALA A 79 -9.10 1.12 -9.31
N ALA A 80 -8.66 2.39 -9.31
CA ALA A 80 -8.66 3.20 -10.52
C ALA A 80 -7.70 2.67 -11.60
N LEU A 81 -6.57 2.07 -11.22
CA LEU A 81 -5.64 1.44 -12.15
C LEU A 81 -6.26 0.18 -12.80
N ALA A 82 -6.90 -0.68 -12.01
CA ALA A 82 -7.58 -1.88 -12.49
C ALA A 82 -8.81 -1.57 -13.35
N ALA A 83 -9.44 -0.40 -13.17
CA ALA A 83 -10.56 0.04 -14.00
C ALA A 83 -10.13 0.52 -15.40
N VAL A 84 -8.89 1.01 -15.55
CA VAL A 84 -8.39 1.56 -16.83
C VAL A 84 -7.44 0.62 -17.55
N LEU A 85 -6.80 -0.29 -16.82
CA LEU A 85 -5.93 -1.32 -17.38
C LEU A 85 -6.60 -2.69 -17.23
N PRO A 86 -6.58 -3.56 -18.26
CA PRO A 86 -7.12 -4.92 -18.17
C PRO A 86 -6.17 -5.83 -17.38
N ALA A 87 -5.79 -5.41 -16.17
CA ALA A 87 -4.78 -6.05 -15.35
C ALA A 87 -5.28 -6.17 -13.91
N THR A 88 -4.84 -7.23 -13.24
CA THR A 88 -4.94 -7.31 -11.79
C THR A 88 -4.15 -6.16 -11.17
N ALA A 89 -4.70 -5.47 -10.18
CA ALA A 89 -3.97 -4.49 -9.39
C ALA A 89 -4.00 -4.89 -7.93
N PHE A 90 -2.83 -4.88 -7.29
CA PHE A 90 -2.70 -5.03 -5.84
C PHE A 90 -2.34 -3.69 -5.20
N ALA A 91 -2.92 -3.42 -4.04
CA ALA A 91 -2.50 -2.38 -3.12
C ALA A 91 -1.98 -3.01 -1.83
N PHE A 92 -0.82 -2.54 -1.38
CA PHE A 92 -0.28 -2.83 -0.05
C PHE A 92 -0.11 -1.51 0.69
N ARG A 93 -0.52 -1.46 1.96
CA ARG A 93 -0.27 -0.34 2.86
C ARG A 93 0.21 -0.89 4.19
N VAL A 94 1.38 -0.44 4.62
CA VAL A 94 1.83 -0.58 6.01
C VAL A 94 1.72 0.78 6.66
N ARG A 95 1.04 0.85 7.80
CA ARG A 95 0.88 2.07 8.59
C ARG A 95 1.60 1.90 9.91
N TRP A 96 2.60 2.75 10.12
CA TRP A 96 3.45 2.79 11.32
C TRP A 96 4.05 1.45 11.74
N ASP A 97 4.19 0.52 10.81
CA ASP A 97 4.61 -0.87 11.07
C ASP A 97 3.70 -1.63 12.05
N ARG A 98 2.45 -1.16 12.22
CA ARG A 98 1.44 -1.71 13.13
C ARG A 98 0.20 -2.25 12.43
N GLN A 99 -0.06 -1.81 11.20
CA GLN A 99 -1.16 -2.32 10.40
C GLN A 99 -0.68 -2.64 8.99
N LEU A 100 -0.97 -3.85 8.51
CA LEU A 100 -0.86 -4.25 7.11
C LEU A 100 -2.25 -4.31 6.50
N VAL A 101 -2.42 -3.63 5.37
CA VAL A 101 -3.59 -3.74 4.50
C VAL A 101 -3.18 -4.28 3.14
N ILE A 102 -3.97 -5.22 2.64
CA ILE A 102 -3.84 -5.79 1.29
C ILE A 102 -5.19 -5.66 0.60
N ALA A 103 -5.19 -5.27 -0.66
CA ALA A 103 -6.40 -5.27 -1.48
C ALA A 103 -6.04 -5.63 -2.91
N ALA A 104 -6.95 -6.33 -3.59
CA ALA A 104 -6.75 -6.71 -4.98
C ALA A 104 -8.01 -6.45 -5.82
N TRP A 105 -7.79 -6.09 -7.07
CA TRP A 105 -8.84 -5.91 -8.07
C TRP A 105 -8.49 -6.68 -9.32
N ILE A 106 -9.50 -7.21 -10.01
CA ILE A 106 -9.38 -7.79 -11.34
C ILE A 106 -10.42 -7.14 -12.26
N ALA A 107 -9.97 -6.61 -13.39
CA ALA A 107 -10.86 -5.94 -14.37
C ALA A 107 -11.78 -4.86 -13.74
N GLY A 108 -11.30 -4.16 -12.72
CA GLY A 108 -12.03 -3.12 -11.99
C GLY A 108 -12.96 -3.63 -10.88
N GLU A 109 -13.17 -4.94 -10.76
CA GLU A 109 -13.92 -5.55 -9.67
C GLU A 109 -13.00 -5.89 -8.50
N GLU A 110 -13.45 -5.62 -7.27
CA GLU A 110 -12.69 -5.89 -6.06
C GLU A 110 -12.77 -7.37 -5.70
N LEU A 111 -11.61 -8.00 -5.49
CA LEU A 111 -11.52 -9.39 -5.06
C LEU A 111 -11.67 -9.55 -3.55
N GLY A 112 -11.23 -8.55 -2.79
CA GLY A 112 -11.26 -8.54 -1.34
C GLY A 112 -10.26 -7.56 -0.74
N ARG A 113 -10.42 -7.32 0.57
CA ARG A 113 -9.51 -6.51 1.39
C ARG A 113 -9.17 -7.26 2.65
N TYR A 114 -7.91 -7.18 3.03
CA TYR A 114 -7.39 -7.65 4.30
C TYR A 114 -6.87 -6.47 5.10
N SER A 115 -7.08 -6.50 6.42
CA SER A 115 -6.47 -5.61 7.41
C SER A 115 -6.01 -6.44 8.60
N SER A 116 -4.72 -6.36 8.97
CA SER A 116 -4.19 -7.11 10.11
C SER A 116 -4.70 -6.62 11.46
N ASP A 117 -5.04 -5.33 11.57
CA ASP A 117 -5.59 -4.71 12.77
C ASP A 117 -6.54 -3.56 12.34
N PRO A 118 -7.86 -3.81 12.22
CA PRO A 118 -8.83 -2.79 11.85
C PRO A 118 -8.96 -1.63 12.85
N SER A 119 -8.60 -1.82 14.11
CA SER A 119 -8.62 -0.77 15.15
C SER A 119 -7.61 0.35 14.86
N GLN A 120 -6.60 0.06 14.03
CA GLN A 120 -5.64 1.04 13.53
C GLN A 120 -6.15 1.84 12.33
N GLU A 121 -7.40 1.72 11.89
CA GLU A 121 -7.91 2.54 10.78
C GLU A 121 -8.06 4.03 11.17
N PRO A 122 -7.90 4.96 10.21
CA PRO A 122 -8.16 6.37 10.46
C PRO A 122 -9.63 6.59 10.86
N GLY A 123 -9.85 7.01 12.11
CA GLY A 123 -11.20 7.27 12.63
C GLY A 123 -11.88 6.06 13.27
N ALA A 124 -11.15 4.96 13.46
CA ALA A 124 -11.59 3.88 14.33
C ALA A 124 -11.80 4.36 15.78
N ASP A 125 -12.80 3.81 16.43
CA ASP A 125 -13.14 4.01 17.83
C ASP A 125 -12.88 2.72 18.63
N GLU A 126 -13.13 2.74 19.94
CA GLU A 126 -12.89 1.60 20.85
C GLU A 126 -13.78 0.37 20.56
N GLU A 127 -14.80 0.50 19.70
CA GLU A 127 -15.72 -0.60 19.34
C GLU A 127 -15.22 -1.40 18.13
N VAL A 128 -14.22 -0.87 17.40
CA VAL A 128 -13.62 -1.55 16.25
C VAL A 128 -12.73 -2.69 16.72
N LEU A 129 -12.92 -3.87 16.13
CA LEU A 129 -12.14 -5.07 16.46
C LEU A 129 -10.67 -4.90 16.03
N ASP A 130 -9.77 -5.49 16.82
CA ASP A 130 -8.32 -5.53 16.58
C ASP A 130 -7.84 -6.84 15.93
N ASP A 131 -8.72 -7.83 15.80
CA ASP A 131 -8.45 -9.08 15.10
C ASP A 131 -8.29 -8.90 13.57
N PRO A 132 -7.44 -9.71 12.92
CA PRO A 132 -7.31 -9.70 11.47
C PRO A 132 -8.65 -9.88 10.74
N PHE A 133 -8.92 -8.99 9.79
CA PHE A 133 -10.13 -9.00 8.96
C PHE A 133 -9.79 -9.33 7.50
N GLY A 134 -10.63 -10.13 6.84
CA GLY A 134 -10.49 -10.45 5.42
C GLY A 134 -9.48 -11.55 5.10
N VAL A 135 -9.17 -12.41 6.08
CA VAL A 135 -8.28 -13.57 5.94
C VAL A 135 -8.81 -14.56 4.89
N GLU A 136 -10.13 -14.69 4.78
CA GLU A 136 -10.84 -15.54 3.82
C GLU A 136 -10.52 -15.21 2.35
N HIS A 137 -9.98 -14.02 2.07
CA HIS A 137 -9.55 -13.61 0.74
C HIS A 137 -8.16 -14.14 0.34
N ALA A 138 -7.44 -14.84 1.22
CA ALA A 138 -6.10 -15.38 0.94
C ALA A 138 -6.05 -16.18 -0.36
N ALA A 139 -7.00 -17.10 -0.57
CA ALA A 139 -7.05 -17.91 -1.78
C ALA A 139 -7.27 -17.06 -3.05
N ALA A 140 -8.11 -16.02 -2.97
CA ALA A 140 -8.34 -15.11 -4.08
C ALA A 140 -7.10 -14.26 -4.41
N PHE A 141 -6.38 -13.77 -3.39
CA PHE A 141 -5.11 -13.05 -3.58
C PHE A 141 -4.04 -13.93 -4.20
N ALA A 142 -3.88 -15.15 -3.69
CA ALA A 142 -2.93 -16.13 -4.21
C ALA A 142 -3.22 -16.48 -5.68
N ALA A 143 -4.49 -16.73 -6.02
CA ALA A 143 -4.92 -16.97 -7.40
C ALA A 143 -4.67 -15.77 -8.31
N ALA A 144 -4.99 -14.56 -7.85
CA ALA A 144 -4.77 -13.32 -8.59
C ALA A 144 -3.28 -13.00 -8.83
N ALA A 145 -2.40 -13.49 -7.95
CA ALA A 145 -0.94 -13.43 -8.12
C ALA A 145 -0.38 -14.58 -8.97
N GLY A 146 -1.23 -15.51 -9.45
CA GLY A 146 -0.80 -16.68 -10.22
C GLY A 146 -0.13 -17.77 -9.38
N ARG A 147 -0.38 -17.79 -8.06
CA ARG A 147 0.21 -18.72 -7.09
C ARG A 147 -0.84 -19.40 -6.20
N PRO A 148 -1.85 -20.08 -6.78
CA PRO A 148 -2.92 -20.71 -6.00
C PRO A 148 -2.40 -21.73 -4.97
N ASP A 149 -1.28 -22.40 -5.24
CA ASP A 149 -0.67 -23.37 -4.32
C ASP A 149 -0.19 -22.74 -3.00
N SER A 150 0.03 -21.41 -2.96
CA SER A 150 0.42 -20.68 -1.75
C SER A 150 -0.77 -20.29 -0.86
N ALA A 151 -2.02 -20.60 -1.26
CA ALA A 151 -3.22 -20.09 -0.60
C ALA A 151 -3.31 -20.43 0.89
N THR A 152 -3.07 -21.70 1.26
CA THR A 152 -3.16 -22.15 2.65
C THR A 152 -2.09 -21.49 3.53
N GLU A 153 -0.84 -21.45 3.07
CA GLU A 153 0.24 -20.81 3.82
C GLU A 153 0.02 -19.29 3.94
N LEU A 154 -0.55 -18.65 2.89
CA LEU A 154 -0.94 -17.25 2.95
C LEU A 154 -2.04 -17.01 3.98
N GLU A 155 -3.07 -17.85 4.02
CA GLU A 155 -4.14 -17.77 5.02
C GLU A 155 -3.59 -17.87 6.44
N GLU A 156 -2.69 -18.82 6.71
CA GLU A 156 -2.02 -18.96 8.00
C GLU A 156 -1.24 -17.69 8.38
N VAL A 157 -0.47 -17.12 7.44
CA VAL A 157 0.28 -15.87 7.66
C VAL A 157 -0.63 -14.66 7.86
N LEU A 158 -1.81 -14.62 7.22
CA LEU A 158 -2.77 -13.53 7.42
C LEU A 158 -3.57 -13.68 8.73
N ALA A 159 -3.82 -14.92 9.18
CA ALA A 159 -4.51 -15.21 10.42
C ALA A 159 -3.65 -15.02 11.67
N GLU A 160 -2.31 -15.07 11.54
CA GLU A 160 -1.39 -14.93 12.67
C GLU A 160 -1.60 -13.58 13.40
N PRO A 161 -1.99 -13.55 14.69
CA PRO A 161 -2.08 -12.30 15.43
C PRO A 161 -0.72 -11.61 15.50
N LEU A 162 -0.68 -10.28 15.35
CA LEU A 162 0.57 -9.55 15.47
C LEU A 162 0.99 -9.48 16.95
N ASP A 163 2.14 -10.04 17.30
CA ASP A 163 2.76 -9.74 18.59
C ASP A 163 3.35 -8.32 18.54
N SER A 164 2.64 -7.36 19.12
CA SER A 164 3.02 -5.94 19.12
C SER A 164 4.37 -5.66 19.79
N ASP A 165 4.88 -6.58 20.61
CA ASP A 165 6.12 -6.39 21.34
C ASP A 165 7.35 -6.96 20.61
N SER A 166 7.15 -7.82 19.60
CA SER A 166 8.27 -8.55 18.97
C SER A 166 8.20 -8.68 17.44
N VAL A 167 7.06 -8.40 16.80
CA VAL A 167 6.87 -8.54 15.35
C VAL A 167 6.43 -7.23 14.72
N PHE A 168 7.04 -6.92 13.58
CA PHE A 168 6.74 -5.75 12.76
C PHE A 168 5.94 -6.16 11.51
N GLU A 169 4.97 -5.35 11.09
CA GLU A 169 4.17 -5.64 9.89
C GLU A 169 5.01 -5.70 8.60
N SER A 170 6.18 -5.05 8.59
CA SER A 170 7.16 -5.18 7.53
C SER A 170 7.70 -6.61 7.36
N GLU A 171 7.81 -7.39 8.44
CA GLU A 171 8.21 -8.80 8.36
C GLU A 171 7.07 -9.66 7.78
N ARG A 172 5.83 -9.43 8.24
CA ARG A 172 4.65 -10.09 7.69
C ARG A 172 4.50 -9.78 6.20
N LEU A 173 4.63 -8.51 5.81
CA LEU A 173 4.59 -8.12 4.40
C LEU A 173 5.70 -8.81 3.59
N ALA A 174 6.92 -8.94 4.13
CA ALA A 174 7.99 -9.66 3.44
C ALA A 174 7.61 -11.13 3.17
N ARG A 175 6.96 -11.81 4.12
CA ARG A 175 6.44 -13.18 3.94
C ARG A 175 5.31 -13.23 2.91
N VAL A 176 4.33 -12.32 3.00
CA VAL A 176 3.22 -12.22 2.04
C VAL A 176 3.74 -12.00 0.61
N LEU A 177 4.67 -11.08 0.42
CA LEU A 177 5.26 -10.82 -0.90
C LEU A 177 5.99 -12.06 -1.45
N ASP A 178 6.70 -12.80 -0.60
CA ASP A 178 7.37 -14.05 -0.99
C ASP A 178 6.36 -15.12 -1.48
N LEU A 179 5.28 -15.33 -0.71
CA LEU A 179 4.21 -16.27 -1.03
C LEU A 179 3.46 -15.91 -2.32
N LEU A 180 3.26 -14.61 -2.56
CA LEU A 180 2.64 -14.07 -3.78
C LEU A 180 3.63 -13.94 -4.95
N GLY A 181 4.92 -14.24 -4.76
CA GLY A 181 5.94 -14.12 -5.81
C GLY A 181 6.17 -12.69 -6.27
N MET A 182 6.02 -11.73 -5.35
CA MET A 182 6.19 -10.30 -5.56
C MET A 182 7.55 -9.81 -5.02
N PRO A 183 8.07 -8.68 -5.52
CA PRO A 183 9.40 -8.21 -5.13
C PRO A 183 9.48 -7.79 -3.66
N ARG A 184 10.28 -8.50 -2.87
CA ARG A 184 10.41 -8.26 -1.41
C ARG A 184 11.07 -6.95 -1.03
N TRP A 185 11.86 -6.34 -1.92
CA TRP A 185 12.53 -5.07 -1.65
C TRP A 185 11.57 -3.92 -1.33
N ILE A 186 10.26 -4.08 -1.61
CA ILE A 186 9.20 -3.13 -1.26
C ILE A 186 9.23 -2.74 0.23
N VAL A 187 9.55 -3.67 1.13
CA VAL A 187 9.63 -3.39 2.58
C VAL A 187 10.76 -2.41 2.90
N ALA A 188 11.80 -2.35 2.06
CA ALA A 188 12.91 -1.42 2.18
C ALA A 188 12.69 -0.10 1.42
N SER A 189 11.49 0.12 0.87
CA SER A 189 11.16 1.32 0.09
C SER A 189 11.24 2.63 0.89
N ALA A 190 11.20 2.56 2.23
CA ALA A 190 11.49 3.68 3.12
C ALA A 190 12.89 4.28 2.92
N ALA A 191 13.82 3.54 2.31
CA ALA A 191 15.16 4.03 1.98
C ALA A 191 15.17 5.06 0.83
N LEU A 192 14.12 5.13 0.01
CA LEU A 192 14.07 6.06 -1.12
C LEU A 192 14.17 7.52 -0.63
N PRO A 193 14.94 8.40 -1.33
CA PRO A 193 15.48 8.23 -2.68
C PRO A 193 16.89 7.62 -2.74
N LYS A 194 17.37 6.98 -1.67
CA LYS A 194 18.64 6.25 -1.69
C LYS A 194 18.45 4.87 -2.31
N ASP A 195 19.55 4.17 -2.54
CA ASP A 195 19.52 2.81 -3.05
C ASP A 195 18.77 1.89 -2.09
N VAL A 196 17.89 1.07 -2.66
CA VAL A 196 17.07 0.12 -1.91
C VAL A 196 17.89 -1.16 -1.73
N PRO A 197 18.18 -1.59 -0.48
CA PRO A 197 18.86 -2.85 -0.24
C PRO A 197 18.14 -4.00 -0.95
N THR A 198 18.89 -4.80 -1.71
CA THR A 198 18.37 -5.92 -2.53
C THR A 198 17.34 -5.54 -3.61
N GLY A 199 17.15 -4.24 -3.87
CA GLY A 199 16.26 -3.70 -4.90
C GLY A 199 17.02 -3.00 -6.04
N PRO A 200 16.28 -2.29 -6.92
CA PRO A 200 16.88 -1.52 -8.00
C PRO A 200 17.71 -0.32 -7.51
N ASP A 201 18.61 0.18 -8.37
CA ASP A 201 19.33 1.42 -8.09
C ASP A 201 18.35 2.60 -8.04
N ALA A 202 18.60 3.59 -7.17
CA ALA A 202 17.74 4.77 -7.05
C ALA A 202 17.49 5.51 -8.38
N ARG A 203 18.47 5.48 -9.29
CA ARG A 203 18.43 6.12 -10.62
C ARG A 203 17.49 5.42 -11.62
N GLU A 204 17.12 4.17 -11.37
CA GLU A 204 16.23 3.40 -12.25
C GLU A 204 14.75 3.71 -11.99
N PHE A 205 14.45 4.33 -10.85
CA PHE A 205 13.11 4.77 -10.51
C PHE A 205 12.73 6.04 -11.28
N VAL A 206 11.48 6.09 -11.74
CA VAL A 206 10.87 7.31 -12.28
C VAL A 206 10.13 8.02 -11.16
N ARG A 207 10.61 9.20 -10.78
CA ARG A 207 9.94 10.07 -9.80
C ARG A 207 8.71 10.71 -10.42
N LEU A 208 7.56 10.53 -9.77
CA LEU A 208 6.31 11.23 -10.07
C LEU A 208 5.94 12.16 -8.91
N GLY A 209 5.62 13.42 -9.23
CA GLY A 209 5.00 14.36 -8.31
C GLY A 209 3.76 14.96 -8.94
N ALA A 210 2.60 14.61 -8.38
CA ALA A 210 1.28 14.94 -8.93
C ALA A 210 1.16 14.59 -10.43
N GLY A 211 1.61 13.40 -10.81
CA GLY A 211 1.57 12.89 -12.18
C GLY A 211 2.57 13.54 -13.14
N SER A 212 3.47 14.41 -12.66
CA SER A 212 4.53 15.00 -13.48
C SER A 212 5.89 14.42 -13.13
N THR A 213 6.78 14.31 -14.12
CA THR A 213 8.16 13.81 -13.96
C THR A 213 9.18 14.96 -14.02
N GLY A 214 10.44 14.66 -13.68
CA GLY A 214 11.55 15.61 -13.74
C GLY A 214 11.37 16.81 -12.79
N ALA A 215 11.99 17.94 -13.12
CA ALA A 215 11.98 19.14 -12.26
C ALA A 215 10.56 19.64 -11.95
N SER A 216 9.65 19.59 -12.94
CA SER A 216 8.25 19.98 -12.75
C SER A 216 7.52 19.09 -11.74
N GLY A 217 7.81 17.78 -11.76
CA GLY A 217 7.32 16.80 -10.79
C GLY A 217 7.83 17.08 -9.38
N VAL A 218 9.09 17.47 -9.21
CA VAL A 218 9.65 17.81 -7.89
C VAL A 218 8.88 18.97 -7.25
N VAL A 219 8.67 20.05 -8.00
CA VAL A 219 7.96 21.24 -7.51
C VAL A 219 6.49 20.94 -7.21
N ARG A 220 5.78 20.29 -8.14
CA ARG A 220 4.37 19.91 -7.94
C ARG A 220 4.20 18.92 -6.79
N GLY A 221 5.09 17.94 -6.69
CA GLY A 221 5.12 16.95 -5.61
C GLY A 221 5.30 17.61 -4.25
N TRP A 222 6.18 18.63 -4.15
CA TRP A 222 6.36 19.40 -2.91
C TRP A 222 5.10 20.18 -2.51
N MET A 223 4.49 20.91 -3.46
CA MET A 223 3.27 21.69 -3.19
C MET A 223 2.09 20.79 -2.79
N THR A 224 1.86 19.72 -3.57
CA THR A 224 0.76 18.78 -3.31
C THR A 224 0.99 17.95 -2.06
N GLY A 225 2.23 17.55 -1.78
CA GLY A 225 2.60 16.84 -0.56
C GLY A 225 2.25 17.63 0.70
N ARG A 226 2.42 18.96 0.69
CA ARG A 226 2.04 19.82 1.82
C ARG A 226 0.53 19.81 2.09
N VAL A 227 -0.29 19.79 1.04
CA VAL A 227 -1.75 19.72 1.15
C VAL A 227 -2.19 18.34 1.60
N ARG A 228 -1.64 17.28 0.99
CA ARG A 228 -1.98 15.88 1.27
C ARG A 228 -1.63 15.46 2.69
N ARG A 229 -0.49 15.91 3.24
CA ARG A 229 -0.10 15.65 4.64
C ARG A 229 -1.06 16.22 5.68
N ARG A 230 -1.86 17.23 5.33
CA ARG A 230 -2.86 17.82 6.24
C ARG A 230 -4.23 17.15 6.13
N THR A 231 -4.38 16.22 5.20
CA THR A 231 -5.63 15.50 4.98
C THR A 231 -5.51 14.16 5.69
N PRO A 232 -6.51 13.76 6.50
CA PRO A 232 -6.55 12.43 7.05
C PRO A 232 -6.41 11.38 5.93
N PRO A 233 -5.62 10.32 6.16
CA PRO A 233 -5.53 9.24 5.21
C PRO A 233 -6.91 8.62 4.96
N PRO A 234 -7.27 8.29 3.72
CA PRO A 234 -8.53 7.59 3.45
C PRO A 234 -8.49 6.21 4.13
N PRO A 235 -9.58 5.79 4.78
CA PRO A 235 -9.63 4.51 5.46
C PRO A 235 -9.55 3.36 4.44
N ALA A 236 -8.91 2.26 4.81
CA ALA A 236 -8.88 1.08 3.96
C ALA A 236 -10.17 0.27 4.06
N LEU A 237 -10.81 0.27 5.24
CA LEU A 237 -12.12 -0.31 5.46
C LEU A 237 -13.12 0.84 5.63
N ALA A 238 -14.10 0.94 4.73
CA ALA A 238 -15.13 1.97 4.82
C ALA A 238 -15.99 1.77 6.08
N ASP A 239 -16.33 0.52 6.35
CA ASP A 239 -17.04 0.07 7.54
C ASP A 239 -16.20 -1.02 8.21
N PRO A 240 -15.36 -0.67 9.21
CA PRO A 240 -14.53 -1.66 9.91
C PRO A 240 -15.40 -2.55 10.83
N PRO A 241 -14.99 -3.81 11.06
CA PRO A 241 -15.76 -4.75 11.89
C PRO A 241 -15.85 -4.26 13.34
N ARG A 242 -17.02 -4.41 13.96
CA ARG A 242 -17.33 -3.93 15.31
C ARG A 242 -17.89 -5.04 16.19
N ALA A 243 -17.68 -4.93 17.50
CA ALA A 243 -18.14 -5.91 18.48
C ALA A 243 -19.69 -6.06 18.55
N ASP A 244 -20.43 -5.00 18.21
CA ASP A 244 -21.90 -4.96 18.28
C ASP A 244 -22.61 -5.34 16.96
N ASP A 245 -21.86 -5.63 15.90
CA ASP A 245 -22.41 -6.12 14.63
C ASP A 245 -22.47 -7.66 14.67
N PRO A 246 -23.67 -8.29 14.68
CA PRO A 246 -23.82 -9.74 14.85
C PRO A 246 -23.25 -10.60 13.70
N GLY A 247 -22.44 -10.03 12.79
CA GLY A 247 -21.74 -10.80 11.75
C GLY A 247 -22.68 -11.60 10.87
N ILE A 248 -23.88 -11.07 10.59
CA ILE A 248 -24.79 -11.72 9.65
C ILE A 248 -24.17 -11.56 8.26
N ASP A 249 -23.50 -12.63 7.85
CA ASP A 249 -23.05 -12.85 6.48
C ASP A 249 -24.20 -12.52 5.51
N PRO A 250 -24.08 -11.50 4.63
CA PRO A 250 -25.13 -11.14 3.68
C PRO A 250 -25.42 -12.24 2.66
N TRP A 251 -24.67 -13.34 2.67
CA TRP A 251 -24.90 -14.54 1.87
C TRP A 251 -25.60 -15.70 2.62
N LEU A 252 -25.99 -15.49 3.89
CA LEU A 252 -26.77 -16.44 4.70
C LEU A 252 -28.29 -16.12 4.77
N LEU A 253 -28.82 -15.28 3.88
CA LEU A 253 -30.25 -15.01 3.70
C LEU A 253 -30.78 -15.36 2.32
#